data_AF-A0AAU1M195-F1
#
_entry.id   AF-A0AAU1M195-F1
#
_cell.length_a   1.000
_cell.length_b   1.000
_cell.length_c   1.000
_cell.angle_alpha   90.00
_cell.angle_beta   90.00
_cell.angle_gamma   90.00
#
_symmetry.space_group_name_H-M   'P 1'
#
loop_
_entity.id
_entity.type
_entity.pdbx_description
1 polymer ?
#
loop_
_entity_poly.entity_id
_entity_poly.type
_entity_poly.pdbx_seq_one_letter_code
_entity_poly.pdbx_strand_id
1 'polypeptide(L)'
;MTTTPKPAQPSIAQQQAEIRQRFPFSDTQDFDDANRGLVGRREPNAVTAGDGTTLWDNDTYAFLEGDAPDTVNPSLWRQSQLVATQGLFEVVEGIYQVRGFDLSNVTFVEGTAGVVVIDPLLSQETAEAALALYREHRGDRQVTGVIYTHSHVDHFGGVKGVTTQEDVDAGRVPVLAPVGFIHHAVSENVYAGTAMGRRAAYMYGAALARGPQGQVGAGLGQTTSTGTITLIPPTVDITETGQEEVVDGVRMIFQMAPDSEAPSEMLIYFPDFRALCAAEDATHTLHNLLTLRGAVVRDPHAWSHYLTESIDLFGDRTDVVFASHHWPTWGQDRAVRYLGIQRDLYGYLHDQTLRLINKGWTGTEIAEHLPLPPALENAWSTHGYYGSVSHNLKAIYQRYMGWFDGNPAHLWQHTPVEAGKRYVAFMGGADAVVDKARGSFGEGDFRWAAEVLSHVVFAQPDHAAARELLADTYEQLGYGSENGTWRNFYLSGATELRQGQFGTPTVAASPDVIANLTPPMLFDAIAVQIDGPKAWGETLGIDVHLTDSGERYRLRLTNGVLTYSAAPQKGTADVTLRTDARSLPALALGGLSPERLTEAGIQVEGDASVLGRLAAVLDAGDQDFPIVTP
;
A
#
# COMPACT_ATOMS: atom_id res chain seq x y z
N MET A 1 7.18 -30.89 10.70
CA MET A 1 5.83 -30.42 10.32
C MET A 1 5.62 -30.74 8.86
N THR A 2 4.39 -31.05 8.47
CA THR A 2 4.06 -31.17 7.05
C THR A 2 4.04 -29.77 6.41
N THR A 3 4.77 -29.56 5.31
CA THR A 3 4.79 -28.28 4.58
C THR A 3 3.69 -28.20 3.52
N THR A 4 2.99 -29.31 3.26
CA THR A 4 1.93 -29.42 2.27
C THR A 4 0.64 -28.77 2.76
N PRO A 5 0.03 -27.85 1.98
CA PRO A 5 -1.27 -27.26 2.30
C PRO A 5 -2.38 -28.30 2.50
N LYS A 6 -3.33 -28.00 3.40
CA LYS A 6 -4.48 -28.88 3.68
C LYS A 6 -5.64 -28.59 2.72
N PRO A 7 -6.54 -29.56 2.45
CA PRO A 7 -7.79 -29.26 1.77
C PRO A 7 -8.68 -28.33 2.62
N ALA A 8 -9.66 -27.69 1.98
CA ALA A 8 -10.69 -26.92 2.69
C ALA A 8 -11.53 -27.83 3.60
N GLN A 9 -11.81 -27.37 4.81
CA GLN A 9 -12.71 -28.04 5.74
C GLN A 9 -14.17 -27.94 5.25
N PRO A 10 -15.05 -28.88 5.64
CA PRO A 10 -16.46 -28.86 5.23
C PRO A 10 -17.19 -27.54 5.55
N SER A 11 -16.86 -26.90 6.67
CA SER A 11 -17.41 -25.59 7.05
C SER A 11 -17.03 -24.47 6.08
N ILE A 12 -15.80 -24.47 5.57
CA ILE A 12 -15.34 -23.53 4.54
C ILE A 12 -16.08 -23.80 3.23
N ALA A 13 -16.14 -25.07 2.78
CA ALA A 13 -16.86 -25.42 1.56
C ALA A 13 -18.35 -25.03 1.62
N GLN A 14 -18.99 -25.22 2.79
CA GLN A 14 -20.35 -24.77 3.04
C GLN A 14 -20.48 -23.24 2.95
N GLN A 15 -19.58 -22.49 3.58
CA GLN A 15 -19.53 -21.02 3.48
C GLN A 15 -19.46 -20.57 2.01
N GLN A 16 -18.60 -21.20 1.20
CA GLN A 16 -18.51 -20.87 -0.23
C GLN A 16 -19.81 -21.16 -0.98
N ALA A 17 -20.49 -22.27 -0.66
CA ALA A 17 -21.78 -22.60 -1.27
C ALA A 17 -22.88 -21.58 -0.90
N GLU A 18 -22.89 -21.08 0.34
CA GLU A 18 -23.81 -20.04 0.80
C GLU A 18 -23.54 -18.69 0.10
N ILE A 19 -22.27 -18.33 -0.08
CA ILE A 19 -21.87 -17.12 -0.82
C ILE A 19 -22.35 -17.17 -2.27
N ARG A 20 -22.21 -18.32 -2.95
CA ARG A 20 -22.70 -18.52 -4.33
C ARG A 20 -24.22 -18.32 -4.46
N GLN A 21 -24.98 -18.53 -3.38
CA GLN A 21 -26.44 -18.31 -3.35
C GLN A 21 -26.82 -16.89 -2.95
N ARG A 22 -25.99 -16.21 -2.14
CA ARG A 22 -26.26 -14.88 -1.59
C ARG A 22 -25.89 -13.76 -2.55
N PHE A 23 -24.74 -13.85 -3.20
CA PHE A 23 -24.20 -12.77 -4.04
C PHE A 23 -24.68 -12.87 -5.50
N PRO A 24 -24.73 -11.75 -6.24
CA PRO A 24 -25.32 -11.69 -7.56
C PRO A 24 -24.37 -12.21 -8.66
N PHE A 25 -23.95 -13.48 -8.60
CA PHE A 25 -23.06 -14.10 -9.60
C PHE A 25 -23.63 -14.14 -11.03
N SER A 26 -24.94 -13.92 -11.20
CA SER A 26 -25.55 -13.74 -12.50
C SER A 26 -25.23 -12.38 -13.15
N ASP A 27 -24.75 -11.40 -12.37
CA ASP A 27 -24.25 -10.13 -12.89
C ASP A 27 -22.79 -10.27 -13.35
N THR A 28 -22.64 -10.38 -14.66
CA THR A 28 -21.35 -10.54 -15.35
C THR A 28 -20.85 -9.26 -16.01
N GLN A 29 -21.46 -8.11 -15.73
CA GLN A 29 -21.14 -6.84 -16.41
C GLN A 29 -19.65 -6.45 -16.30
N ASP A 30 -19.01 -6.71 -15.15
CA ASP A 30 -17.59 -6.43 -14.97
C ASP A 30 -16.70 -7.23 -15.93
N PHE A 31 -17.08 -8.44 -16.34
CA PHE A 31 -16.28 -9.20 -17.31
C PHE A 31 -16.30 -8.56 -18.69
N ASP A 32 -17.45 -8.00 -19.09
CA ASP A 32 -17.56 -7.25 -20.33
C ASP A 32 -16.74 -5.95 -20.26
N ASP A 33 -16.85 -5.21 -19.17
CA ASP A 33 -16.13 -3.95 -18.97
C ASP A 33 -14.61 -4.16 -18.82
N ALA A 34 -14.18 -5.21 -18.14
CA ALA A 34 -12.78 -5.59 -18.01
C ALA A 34 -12.18 -6.05 -19.36
N ASN A 35 -12.96 -6.53 -20.33
CA ASN A 35 -12.43 -6.90 -21.64
C ASN A 35 -12.62 -5.83 -22.72
N ARG A 36 -13.44 -4.81 -22.43
CA ARG A 36 -13.75 -3.75 -23.39
C ARG A 36 -12.52 -2.95 -23.78
N GLY A 37 -12.38 -2.71 -25.08
CA GLY A 37 -11.31 -1.88 -25.63
C GLY A 37 -9.94 -2.57 -25.73
N LEU A 38 -9.83 -3.88 -25.51
CA LEU A 38 -8.55 -4.59 -25.65
C LEU A 38 -7.94 -4.36 -27.04
N VAL A 39 -6.73 -3.79 -27.05
CA VAL A 39 -5.94 -3.49 -28.26
C VAL A 39 -4.89 -4.56 -28.50
N GLY A 40 -4.19 -4.99 -27.45
CA GLY A 40 -3.09 -5.96 -27.56
C GLY A 40 -2.60 -6.42 -26.20
N ARG A 41 -1.85 -7.54 -26.21
CA ARG A 41 -1.27 -8.17 -25.01
C ARG A 41 0.22 -8.35 -25.21
N ARG A 42 0.96 -8.36 -24.11
CA ARG A 42 2.35 -8.81 -24.10
C ARG A 42 2.40 -10.31 -23.82
N GLU A 43 3.06 -11.07 -24.68
CA GLU A 43 3.19 -12.53 -24.58
C GLU A 43 4.66 -12.97 -24.82
N PRO A 44 5.33 -13.60 -23.84
CA PRO A 44 4.89 -13.80 -22.45
C PRO A 44 4.71 -12.47 -21.71
N ASN A 45 3.94 -12.42 -20.62
CA ASN A 45 3.78 -11.21 -19.81
C ASN A 45 5.02 -10.90 -18.93
N ALA A 46 5.87 -11.89 -18.68
CA ALA A 46 7.03 -11.78 -17.79
C ALA A 46 7.99 -10.60 -18.10
N VAL A 47 8.20 -9.73 -17.11
CA VAL A 47 9.22 -8.66 -17.10
C VAL A 47 10.40 -9.13 -16.28
N THR A 48 11.60 -9.07 -16.86
CA THR A 48 12.83 -9.58 -16.25
C THR A 48 13.88 -8.49 -16.08
N ALA A 49 14.65 -8.56 -15.01
CA ALA A 49 15.87 -7.79 -14.83
C ALA A 49 16.93 -8.18 -15.88
N GLY A 50 17.99 -7.36 -15.99
CA GLY A 50 19.12 -7.62 -16.89
C GLY A 50 19.89 -8.91 -16.59
N ASP A 51 19.78 -9.46 -15.38
CA ASP A 51 20.37 -10.73 -14.97
C ASP A 51 19.45 -11.96 -15.19
N GLY A 52 18.23 -11.73 -15.70
CA GLY A 52 17.23 -12.76 -15.96
C GLY A 52 16.24 -13.02 -14.80
N THR A 53 16.35 -12.33 -13.68
CA THR A 53 15.40 -12.43 -12.57
C THR A 53 14.02 -11.93 -12.99
N THR A 54 12.96 -12.71 -12.79
CA THR A 54 11.58 -12.26 -13.04
C THR A 54 11.14 -11.26 -11.97
N LEU A 55 10.84 -10.03 -12.40
CA LEU A 55 10.39 -8.93 -11.53
C LEU A 55 8.86 -8.80 -11.50
N TRP A 56 8.20 -9.26 -12.57
CA TRP A 56 6.76 -9.34 -12.70
C TRP A 56 6.41 -10.46 -13.69
N ASP A 57 5.36 -11.23 -13.42
CA ASP A 57 4.82 -12.17 -14.40
C ASP A 57 3.35 -12.51 -14.09
N ASN A 58 2.45 -11.90 -14.85
CA ASN A 58 1.03 -12.16 -14.71
C ASN A 58 0.59 -13.52 -15.32
N ASP A 59 1.41 -14.15 -16.17
CA ASP A 59 1.08 -15.47 -16.75
C ASP A 59 1.09 -16.56 -15.66
N THR A 60 1.74 -16.31 -14.52
CA THR A 60 1.71 -17.20 -13.34
C THR A 60 0.31 -17.39 -12.74
N TYR A 61 -0.67 -16.57 -13.15
CA TYR A 61 -2.07 -16.65 -12.74
C TYR A 61 -2.98 -17.37 -13.74
N ALA A 62 -2.43 -18.03 -14.76
CA ALA A 62 -3.21 -18.80 -15.74
C ALA A 62 -4.08 -19.93 -15.12
N PHE A 63 -3.90 -20.26 -13.84
CA PHE A 63 -4.78 -21.18 -13.11
C PHE A 63 -6.14 -20.58 -12.74
N LEU A 64 -6.34 -19.26 -12.90
CA LEU A 64 -7.59 -18.55 -12.59
C LEU A 64 -8.64 -18.77 -13.70
N GLU A 65 -8.99 -20.02 -13.97
CA GLU A 65 -9.97 -20.41 -14.98
C GLU A 65 -11.08 -21.27 -14.39
N GLY A 66 -12.29 -21.18 -14.95
CA GLY A 66 -13.42 -21.97 -14.52
C GLY A 66 -13.96 -21.61 -13.13
N ASP A 67 -14.62 -22.58 -12.50
CA ASP A 67 -15.29 -22.42 -11.22
C ASP A 67 -14.30 -22.30 -10.05
N ALA A 68 -14.64 -21.45 -9.08
CA ALA A 68 -13.83 -21.26 -7.88
C ALA A 68 -13.68 -22.58 -7.09
N PRO A 69 -12.45 -23.02 -6.78
CA PRO A 69 -12.21 -24.18 -5.93
C PRO A 69 -12.60 -23.89 -4.47
N ASP A 70 -12.90 -24.93 -3.68
CA ASP A 70 -13.34 -24.75 -2.29
C ASP A 70 -12.28 -24.09 -1.37
N THR A 71 -11.01 -24.05 -1.81
CA THR A 71 -9.90 -23.38 -1.11
C THR A 71 -9.78 -21.89 -1.42
N VAL A 72 -10.69 -21.33 -2.23
CA VAL A 72 -10.75 -19.89 -2.53
C VAL A 72 -12.19 -19.42 -2.40
N ASN A 73 -12.39 -18.26 -1.76
CA ASN A 73 -13.69 -17.62 -1.73
C ASN A 73 -14.17 -17.31 -3.16
N PRO A 74 -15.40 -17.71 -3.56
CA PRO A 74 -15.87 -17.56 -4.94
C PRO A 74 -16.01 -16.10 -5.39
N SER A 75 -16.25 -15.19 -4.45
CA SER A 75 -16.26 -13.74 -4.72
C SER A 75 -14.85 -13.23 -5.01
N LEU A 76 -13.86 -13.63 -4.19
CA LEU A 76 -12.45 -13.31 -4.44
C LEU A 76 -11.95 -13.94 -5.74
N TRP A 77 -12.34 -15.18 -6.05
CA TRP A 77 -11.97 -15.84 -7.30
C TRP A 77 -12.46 -15.06 -8.52
N ARG A 78 -13.73 -14.61 -8.50
CA ARG A 78 -14.29 -13.71 -9.52
C ARG A 78 -13.42 -12.46 -9.68
N GLN A 79 -13.08 -11.80 -8.57
CA GLN A 79 -12.24 -10.60 -8.61
C GLN A 79 -10.85 -10.90 -9.16
N SER A 80 -10.21 -11.96 -8.69
CA SER A 80 -8.91 -12.44 -9.16
C SER A 80 -8.90 -12.69 -10.67
N GLN A 81 -9.95 -13.30 -11.23
CA GLN A 81 -10.09 -13.48 -12.68
C GLN A 81 -10.15 -12.14 -13.43
N LEU A 82 -10.90 -11.17 -12.91
CA LEU A 82 -11.04 -9.86 -13.52
C LEU A 82 -9.70 -9.09 -13.49
N VAL A 83 -9.02 -9.06 -12.34
CA VAL A 83 -7.73 -8.34 -12.19
C VAL A 83 -6.56 -9.06 -12.86
N ALA A 84 -6.67 -10.35 -13.16
CA ALA A 84 -5.71 -11.08 -13.97
C ALA A 84 -5.72 -10.65 -15.44
N THR A 85 -6.76 -9.94 -15.90
CA THR A 85 -6.87 -9.50 -17.28
C THR A 85 -5.78 -8.47 -17.60
N GLN A 86 -4.83 -8.84 -18.47
CA GLN A 86 -3.72 -7.99 -18.87
C GLN A 86 -3.80 -7.53 -20.32
N GLY A 87 -3.14 -6.40 -20.58
CA GLY A 87 -2.93 -5.85 -21.92
C GLY A 87 -3.05 -4.33 -21.97
N LEU A 88 -2.98 -3.81 -23.19
CA LEU A 88 -3.32 -2.44 -23.54
C LEU A 88 -4.80 -2.35 -23.91
N PHE A 89 -5.51 -1.43 -23.27
CA PHE A 89 -6.94 -1.20 -23.46
C PHE A 89 -7.20 0.25 -23.85
N GLU A 90 -8.06 0.48 -24.83
CA GLU A 90 -8.66 1.78 -25.13
C GLU A 90 -9.82 2.04 -24.15
N VAL A 91 -9.72 3.11 -23.35
CA VAL A 91 -10.81 3.57 -22.47
C VAL A 91 -11.84 4.33 -23.32
N VAL A 92 -11.34 5.33 -24.04
CA VAL A 92 -12.01 6.10 -25.09
C VAL A 92 -10.94 6.46 -26.13
N GLU A 93 -11.34 6.89 -27.32
CA GLU A 93 -10.38 7.33 -28.35
C GLU A 93 -9.42 8.39 -27.78
N GLY A 94 -8.13 8.06 -27.72
CA GLY A 94 -7.06 8.93 -27.20
C GLY A 94 -6.70 8.71 -25.73
N ILE A 95 -7.43 7.89 -24.96
CA ILE A 95 -7.05 7.48 -23.59
C ILE A 95 -6.91 5.96 -23.56
N TYR A 96 -5.72 5.47 -23.18
CA TYR A 96 -5.39 4.06 -23.10
C TYR A 96 -4.86 3.69 -21.72
N GLN A 97 -5.09 2.45 -21.28
CA GLN A 97 -4.51 1.91 -20.06
C GLN A 97 -3.77 0.62 -20.35
N VAL A 98 -2.57 0.47 -19.78
CA VAL A 98 -1.95 -0.85 -19.63
C VAL A 98 -2.28 -1.36 -18.24
N ARG A 99 -2.83 -2.58 -18.19
CA ARG A 99 -3.29 -3.24 -16.96
C ARG A 99 -2.66 -4.62 -16.83
N GLY A 100 -2.53 -5.11 -15.58
CA GLY A 100 -1.95 -6.43 -15.29
C GLY A 100 -0.43 -6.49 -15.51
N PHE A 101 0.26 -5.35 -15.47
CA PHE A 101 1.72 -5.23 -15.54
C PHE A 101 2.36 -4.91 -14.19
N ASP A 102 1.54 -4.55 -13.20
CA ASP A 102 1.90 -4.29 -11.81
C ASP A 102 0.63 -4.37 -10.94
N LEU A 103 0.69 -3.92 -9.68
CA LEU A 103 -0.50 -3.74 -8.85
C LEU A 103 -1.47 -2.69 -9.43
N SER A 104 -0.91 -1.58 -9.92
CA SER A 104 -1.62 -0.45 -10.53
C SER A 104 -1.68 -0.56 -12.05
N ASN A 105 -2.52 0.30 -12.63
CA ASN A 105 -2.58 0.60 -14.05
C ASN A 105 -1.70 1.80 -14.35
N VAL A 106 -1.20 1.88 -15.59
CA VAL A 106 -0.64 3.12 -16.15
C VAL A 106 -1.53 3.60 -17.28
N THR A 107 -1.81 4.91 -17.29
CA THR A 107 -2.69 5.53 -18.31
C THR A 107 -1.88 6.40 -19.26
N PHE A 108 -2.22 6.34 -20.54
CA PHE A 108 -1.63 7.09 -21.64
C PHE A 108 -2.70 7.97 -22.29
N VAL A 109 -2.53 9.29 -22.21
CA VAL A 109 -3.44 10.27 -22.83
C VAL A 109 -2.75 10.92 -24.01
N GLU A 110 -3.21 10.62 -25.22
CA GLU A 110 -2.63 11.11 -26.47
C GLU A 110 -2.83 12.63 -26.59
N GLY A 111 -1.70 13.36 -26.66
CA GLY A 111 -1.66 14.78 -26.95
C GLY A 111 -1.40 15.07 -28.42
N THR A 112 -1.10 16.34 -28.72
CA THR A 112 -0.84 16.81 -30.09
C THR A 112 0.48 16.32 -30.67
N ALA A 113 1.53 16.23 -29.84
CA ALA A 113 2.88 15.87 -30.24
C ALA A 113 3.32 14.50 -29.69
N GLY A 114 2.74 14.05 -28.58
CA GLY A 114 3.16 12.86 -27.87
C GLY A 114 2.06 12.26 -26.99
N VAL A 115 2.42 11.95 -25.75
CA VAL A 115 1.54 11.29 -24.77
C VAL A 115 1.84 11.77 -23.34
N VAL A 116 0.79 12.07 -22.58
CA VAL A 116 0.86 12.30 -21.14
C VAL A 116 0.67 10.96 -20.41
N VAL A 117 1.54 10.65 -19.47
CA VAL A 117 1.50 9.40 -18.69
C VAL A 117 0.95 9.68 -17.30
N ILE A 118 -0.01 8.89 -16.84
CA ILE A 118 -0.57 8.96 -15.48
C ILE A 118 -0.19 7.67 -14.76
N ASP A 119 0.40 7.82 -13.58
CA ASP A 119 0.76 6.75 -12.65
C ASP A 119 1.64 5.65 -13.27
N PRO A 120 2.95 5.89 -13.46
CA PRO A 120 3.85 4.96 -14.13
C PRO A 120 4.26 3.76 -13.27
N LEU A 121 3.31 3.04 -12.68
CA LEU A 121 3.49 1.77 -11.97
C LEU A 121 4.48 1.82 -10.79
N LEU A 122 4.78 0.67 -10.19
CA LEU A 122 5.66 0.53 -9.03
C LEU A 122 7.14 0.45 -9.42
N SER A 123 7.46 -0.28 -10.47
CA SER A 123 8.85 -0.50 -10.90
C SER A 123 9.18 0.15 -12.24
N GLN A 124 10.41 0.64 -12.38
CA GLN A 124 10.94 1.18 -13.64
C GLN A 124 10.75 0.19 -14.80
N GLU A 125 11.04 -1.08 -14.57
CA GLU A 125 11.03 -2.11 -15.61
C GLU A 125 9.60 -2.44 -16.08
N THR A 126 8.61 -2.42 -15.17
CA THR A 126 7.20 -2.65 -15.53
C THR A 126 6.63 -1.46 -16.30
N ALA A 127 7.00 -0.24 -15.90
CA ALA A 127 6.61 0.99 -16.61
C ALA A 127 7.21 1.09 -18.02
N GLU A 128 8.48 0.72 -18.18
CA GLU A 128 9.14 0.61 -19.49
C GLU A 128 8.43 -0.41 -20.39
N ALA A 129 8.11 -1.59 -19.85
CA ALA A 129 7.38 -2.63 -20.58
C ALA A 129 5.97 -2.17 -21.00
N ALA A 130 5.27 -1.42 -20.14
CA ALA A 130 3.96 -0.87 -20.44
C ALA A 130 4.02 0.21 -21.53
N LEU A 131 4.98 1.13 -21.47
CA LEU A 131 5.20 2.14 -22.50
C LEU A 131 5.60 1.50 -23.85
N ALA A 132 6.41 0.45 -23.82
CA ALA A 132 6.75 -0.32 -25.02
C ALA A 132 5.51 -0.96 -25.67
N LEU A 133 4.64 -1.59 -24.89
CA LEU A 133 3.39 -2.17 -25.39
C LEU A 133 2.46 -1.08 -25.97
N TYR A 134 2.35 0.07 -25.30
CA TYR A 134 1.61 1.21 -25.84
C TYR A 134 2.17 1.65 -27.21
N ARG A 135 3.50 1.83 -27.32
CA ARG A 135 4.16 2.28 -28.55
C ARG A 135 4.05 1.28 -29.69
N GLU A 136 4.06 -0.02 -29.40
CA GLU A 136 3.85 -1.08 -30.37
C GLU A 136 2.53 -0.89 -31.15
N HIS A 137 1.46 -0.47 -30.45
CA HIS A 137 0.13 -0.34 -31.03
C HIS A 137 -0.25 1.10 -31.42
N ARG A 138 0.31 2.11 -30.75
CA ARG A 138 -0.09 3.52 -30.88
C ARG A 138 0.98 4.42 -31.51
N GLY A 139 2.11 3.82 -31.88
CA GLY A 139 3.26 4.50 -32.47
C GLY A 139 4.24 5.04 -31.42
N ASP A 140 5.46 5.36 -31.85
CA ASP A 140 6.55 5.85 -30.99
C ASP A 140 6.35 7.31 -30.58
N ARG A 141 5.27 7.57 -29.84
CA ARG A 141 4.96 8.87 -29.26
C ARG A 141 5.91 9.14 -28.10
N GLN A 142 6.54 10.31 -28.11
CA GLN A 142 7.36 10.77 -27.00
C GLN A 142 6.48 11.10 -25.79
N VAL A 143 7.00 10.86 -24.58
CA VAL A 143 6.32 11.29 -23.36
C VAL A 143 6.45 12.81 -23.25
N THR A 144 5.32 13.50 -23.06
CA THR A 144 5.24 14.98 -23.02
C THR A 144 4.78 15.51 -21.68
N GLY A 145 4.40 14.64 -20.75
CA GLY A 145 4.08 14.96 -19.36
C GLY A 145 3.93 13.70 -18.53
N VAL A 146 4.14 13.81 -17.22
CA VAL A 146 3.83 12.76 -16.25
C VAL A 146 2.93 13.34 -15.17
N ILE A 147 1.98 12.55 -14.68
CA ILE A 147 1.09 12.89 -13.58
C ILE A 147 1.15 11.78 -12.54
N TYR A 148 1.33 12.15 -11.28
CA TYR A 148 1.09 11.28 -10.13
C TYR A 148 -0.26 11.67 -9.53
N THR A 149 -1.23 10.78 -9.55
CA THR A 149 -2.54 11.05 -8.95
C THR A 149 -2.43 11.25 -7.44
N HIS A 150 -1.54 10.51 -6.78
CA HIS A 150 -1.34 10.55 -5.34
C HIS A 150 0.00 9.96 -4.89
N SER A 151 0.27 9.99 -3.58
CA SER A 151 1.58 9.74 -2.98
C SER A 151 1.97 8.29 -2.68
N HIS A 152 1.32 7.27 -3.27
CA HIS A 152 1.72 5.86 -3.09
C HIS A 152 2.67 5.37 -4.18
N VAL A 153 3.53 4.42 -3.81
CA VAL A 153 4.71 4.02 -4.60
C VAL A 153 4.37 3.34 -5.93
N ASP A 154 3.22 2.68 -6.02
CA ASP A 154 2.71 2.09 -7.25
C ASP A 154 2.19 3.11 -8.27
N HIS A 155 2.22 4.40 -7.94
CA HIS A 155 1.76 5.50 -8.80
C HIS A 155 2.89 6.44 -9.21
N PHE A 156 4.12 6.22 -8.74
CA PHE A 156 5.28 7.02 -9.15
C PHE A 156 6.55 6.19 -9.32
N GLY A 157 6.62 4.99 -8.73
CA GLY A 157 7.83 4.22 -8.56
C GLY A 157 8.50 3.85 -9.89
N GLY A 158 7.73 3.67 -10.96
CA GLY A 158 8.29 3.38 -12.29
C GLY A 158 8.55 4.59 -13.18
N VAL A 159 8.53 5.83 -12.67
CA VAL A 159 8.66 7.04 -13.50
C VAL A 159 9.91 7.06 -14.40
N LYS A 160 11.05 6.53 -13.94
CA LYS A 160 12.26 6.47 -14.78
C LYS A 160 12.20 5.44 -15.91
N GLY A 161 11.13 4.64 -15.97
CA GLY A 161 10.80 3.77 -17.10
C GLY A 161 10.07 4.51 -18.24
N VAL A 162 9.53 5.71 -17.98
CA VAL A 162 8.76 6.49 -18.97
C VAL A 162 9.39 7.83 -19.33
N THR A 163 10.21 8.41 -18.46
CA THR A 163 10.94 9.67 -18.71
C THR A 163 12.28 9.69 -17.98
N THR A 164 13.08 10.75 -18.17
CA THR A 164 14.38 10.93 -17.52
C THR A 164 14.40 12.21 -16.68
N GLN A 165 15.24 12.24 -15.64
CA GLN A 165 15.50 13.48 -14.89
C GLN A 165 16.00 14.60 -15.80
N GLU A 166 16.80 14.27 -16.82
CA GLU A 166 17.31 15.24 -17.80
C GLU A 166 16.19 15.90 -18.60
N ASP A 167 15.18 15.14 -19.04
CA ASP A 167 14.05 15.68 -19.78
C ASP A 167 13.18 16.60 -18.90
N VAL A 168 13.01 16.24 -17.63
CA VAL A 168 12.29 17.05 -16.64
C VAL A 168 13.05 18.33 -16.32
N ASP A 169 14.36 18.25 -16.01
CA ASP A 169 15.22 19.40 -15.73
C ASP A 169 15.32 20.36 -16.93
N ALA A 170 15.25 19.84 -18.15
CA ALA A 170 15.24 20.63 -19.38
C ALA A 170 13.87 21.23 -19.73
N GLY A 171 12.82 20.96 -18.92
CA GLY A 171 11.46 21.44 -19.14
C GLY A 171 10.74 20.78 -20.32
N ARG A 172 11.22 19.63 -20.82
CA ARG A 172 10.58 18.89 -21.92
C ARG A 172 9.40 18.06 -21.43
N VAL A 173 9.47 17.57 -20.19
CA VAL A 173 8.44 16.76 -19.55
C VAL A 173 8.10 17.36 -18.19
N PRO A 174 7.00 18.12 -18.05
CA PRO A 174 6.50 18.51 -16.73
C PRO A 174 5.99 17.27 -15.97
N VAL A 175 6.22 17.27 -14.65
CA VAL A 175 5.67 16.29 -13.72
C VAL A 175 4.67 17.00 -12.81
N LEU A 176 3.40 16.58 -12.84
CA LEU A 176 2.30 17.17 -12.07
C LEU A 176 1.96 16.24 -10.90
N ALA A 177 1.69 16.80 -9.72
CA ALA A 177 1.24 16.04 -8.56
C ALA A 177 0.41 16.92 -7.62
N PRO A 178 -0.42 16.32 -6.74
CA PRO A 178 -1.10 17.08 -5.68
C PRO A 178 -0.08 17.70 -4.71
N VAL A 179 -0.41 18.89 -4.19
CA VAL A 179 0.42 19.55 -3.19
C VAL A 179 0.66 18.65 -1.98
N GLY A 180 1.90 18.66 -1.48
CA GLY A 180 2.31 17.79 -0.37
C GLY A 180 2.80 16.40 -0.79
N PHE A 181 2.74 16.05 -2.09
CA PHE A 181 3.15 14.74 -2.61
C PHE A 181 4.51 14.26 -2.07
N ILE A 182 5.58 15.05 -2.22
CA ILE A 182 6.93 14.64 -1.79
C ILE A 182 6.98 14.36 -0.29
N HIS A 183 6.29 15.19 0.51
CA HIS A 183 6.24 15.00 1.94
C HIS A 183 5.58 13.67 2.33
N HIS A 184 4.46 13.34 1.71
CA HIS A 184 3.72 12.14 2.04
C HIS A 184 4.36 10.87 1.46
N ALA A 185 4.85 10.93 0.21
CA ALA A 185 5.58 9.83 -0.43
C ALA A 185 6.83 9.44 0.38
N VAL A 186 7.49 10.41 1.02
CA VAL A 186 8.64 10.16 1.88
C VAL A 186 8.23 9.69 3.27
N SER A 187 7.35 10.43 3.94
CA SER A 187 7.02 10.17 5.36
C SER A 187 6.43 8.77 5.56
N GLU A 188 5.65 8.29 4.59
CA GLU A 188 5.07 6.95 4.63
C GLU A 188 6.12 5.85 4.38
N ASN A 189 7.00 6.04 3.40
CA ASN A 189 7.93 5.00 2.96
C ASN A 189 9.23 4.95 3.77
N VAL A 190 9.58 6.02 4.49
CA VAL A 190 10.88 6.12 5.19
C VAL A 190 10.74 5.97 6.70
N TYR A 191 9.89 6.75 7.37
CA TYR A 191 9.90 6.82 8.85
C TYR A 191 9.50 5.52 9.53
N ALA A 192 8.50 4.83 8.99
CA ALA A 192 8.09 3.49 9.42
C ALA A 192 8.36 2.44 8.33
N GLY A 193 9.23 2.76 7.37
CA GLY A 193 9.45 1.96 6.15
C GLY A 193 9.82 0.51 6.41
N THR A 194 10.70 0.25 7.37
CA THR A 194 11.09 -1.11 7.78
C THR A 194 9.88 -1.93 8.27
N ALA A 195 9.07 -1.36 9.15
CA ALA A 195 7.88 -2.02 9.70
C ALA A 195 6.78 -2.22 8.65
N MET A 196 6.51 -1.19 7.85
CA MET A 196 5.50 -1.24 6.80
C MET A 196 5.89 -2.20 5.68
N GLY A 197 7.16 -2.19 5.23
CA GLY A 197 7.66 -3.09 4.20
C GLY A 197 7.55 -4.56 4.61
N ARG A 198 7.98 -4.89 5.82
CA ARG A 198 7.88 -6.25 6.36
C ARG A 198 6.43 -6.73 6.46
N ARG A 199 5.50 -5.87 6.88
CA ARG A 199 4.06 -6.20 6.92
C ARG A 199 3.42 -6.23 5.53
N ALA A 200 3.90 -5.43 4.59
CA ALA A 200 3.47 -5.46 3.19
C ALA A 200 3.83 -6.79 2.50
N ALA A 201 4.95 -7.41 2.90
CA ALA A 201 5.32 -8.75 2.44
C ALA A 201 4.23 -9.80 2.73
N TYR A 202 3.55 -9.70 3.88
CA TYR A 202 2.36 -10.49 4.21
C TYR A 202 1.13 -10.04 3.40
N MET A 203 0.88 -8.73 3.33
CA MET A 203 -0.30 -8.15 2.69
C MET A 203 -0.44 -8.52 1.21
N TYR A 204 0.65 -8.39 0.45
CA TYR A 204 0.65 -8.63 -1.00
C TYR A 204 1.02 -10.06 -1.37
N GLY A 205 1.59 -10.83 -0.43
CA GLY A 205 1.97 -12.22 -0.63
C GLY A 205 2.87 -12.42 -1.85
N ALA A 206 3.77 -11.47 -2.15
CA ALA A 206 4.61 -11.51 -3.34
C ALA A 206 5.54 -12.74 -3.37
N ALA A 207 5.97 -13.19 -2.19
CA ALA A 207 6.80 -14.40 -2.01
C ALA A 207 5.99 -15.70 -1.87
N LEU A 208 4.65 -15.63 -1.80
CA LEU A 208 3.82 -16.84 -1.67
C LEU A 208 3.75 -17.59 -3.00
N ALA A 209 3.66 -18.91 -2.91
CA ALA A 209 3.37 -19.74 -4.09
C ALA A 209 2.03 -19.32 -4.72
N ARG A 210 2.00 -19.24 -6.06
CA ARG A 210 0.78 -18.95 -6.83
C ARG A 210 -0.05 -20.21 -7.00
N GLY A 211 -1.35 -20.13 -6.73
CA GLY A 211 -2.27 -21.23 -6.97
C GLY A 211 -3.48 -21.27 -6.02
N PRO A 212 -4.41 -22.22 -6.22
CA PRO A 212 -5.67 -22.32 -5.44
C PRO A 212 -5.51 -22.42 -3.92
N GLN A 213 -4.38 -22.94 -3.43
CA GLN A 213 -4.06 -23.05 -2.00
C GLN A 213 -3.03 -22.01 -1.53
N GLY A 214 -2.57 -21.16 -2.44
CA GLY A 214 -1.60 -20.10 -2.20
C GLY A 214 -2.19 -18.73 -2.51
N GLN A 215 -1.36 -17.83 -3.01
CA GLN A 215 -1.78 -16.48 -3.39
C GLN A 215 -2.56 -16.52 -4.72
N VAL A 216 -3.63 -15.72 -4.79
CA VAL A 216 -4.54 -15.63 -5.96
C VAL A 216 -4.81 -14.19 -6.42
N GLY A 217 -4.25 -13.20 -5.73
CA GLY A 217 -4.52 -11.79 -5.95
C GLY A 217 -4.43 -10.98 -4.64
N ALA A 218 -4.40 -9.66 -4.74
CA ALA A 218 -4.53 -8.73 -3.63
C ALA A 218 -5.90 -8.03 -3.59
N GLY A 219 -6.78 -8.32 -4.56
CA GLY A 219 -8.12 -7.73 -4.68
C GLY A 219 -8.14 -6.47 -5.54
N LEU A 220 -7.25 -5.51 -5.24
CA LEU A 220 -7.05 -4.26 -6.01
C LEU A 220 -6.28 -4.49 -7.34
N GLY A 221 -5.43 -5.51 -7.34
CA GLY A 221 -4.63 -6.00 -8.45
C GLY A 221 -4.06 -7.36 -8.04
N GLN A 222 -3.13 -7.90 -8.83
CA GLN A 222 -2.61 -9.24 -8.55
C GLN A 222 -1.63 -9.29 -7.39
N THR A 223 -0.56 -8.51 -7.46
CA THR A 223 0.47 -8.38 -6.41
C THR A 223 1.32 -7.16 -6.76
N THR A 224 2.39 -6.88 -6.01
CA THR A 224 3.36 -5.84 -6.35
C THR A 224 4.51 -6.42 -7.19
N SER A 225 5.01 -5.67 -8.18
CA SER A 225 6.30 -5.98 -8.79
C SER A 225 7.46 -5.86 -7.78
N THR A 226 8.60 -6.49 -8.09
CA THR A 226 9.80 -6.51 -7.22
C THR A 226 11.01 -5.87 -7.90
N GLY A 227 10.77 -4.92 -8.82
CA GLY A 227 11.80 -4.23 -9.59
C GLY A 227 12.32 -2.96 -8.91
N THR A 228 12.87 -2.06 -9.71
CA THR A 228 13.53 -0.86 -9.24
C THR A 228 12.52 0.27 -9.01
N ILE A 229 12.41 0.72 -7.75
CA ILE A 229 11.59 1.90 -7.38
C ILE A 229 12.40 3.18 -7.57
N THR A 230 11.83 4.13 -8.28
CA THR A 230 12.41 5.42 -8.67
C THR A 230 11.48 6.58 -8.34
N LEU A 231 12.03 7.80 -8.32
CA LEU A 231 11.27 9.02 -8.07
C LEU A 231 11.89 10.19 -8.84
N ILE A 232 11.05 10.92 -9.58
CA ILE A 232 11.37 12.24 -10.11
C ILE A 232 10.42 13.24 -9.44
N PRO A 233 10.93 14.28 -8.77
CA PRO A 233 10.08 15.25 -8.10
C PRO A 233 9.11 15.97 -9.04
N PRO A 234 7.89 16.28 -8.58
CA PRO A 234 6.96 17.12 -9.31
C PRO A 234 7.56 18.50 -9.62
N THR A 235 7.27 19.01 -10.81
CA THR A 235 7.61 20.37 -11.25
C THR A 235 6.42 21.33 -11.19
N VAL A 236 5.21 20.78 -11.07
CA VAL A 236 3.95 21.53 -11.03
C VAL A 236 3.10 20.95 -9.91
N ASP A 237 2.76 21.79 -8.92
CA ASP A 237 1.84 21.42 -7.85
C ASP A 237 0.39 21.75 -8.25
N ILE A 238 -0.50 20.78 -8.02
CA ILE A 238 -1.94 21.02 -8.04
C ILE A 238 -2.39 21.33 -6.61
N THR A 239 -3.01 22.50 -6.43
CA THR A 239 -3.19 23.11 -5.10
C THR A 239 -4.65 23.31 -4.70
N GLU A 240 -5.57 23.33 -5.67
CA GLU A 240 -6.98 23.60 -5.43
C GLU A 240 -7.90 22.87 -6.42
N THR A 241 -9.11 22.54 -5.97
CA THR A 241 -10.17 21.98 -6.82
C THR A 241 -10.58 23.03 -7.86
N GLY A 242 -10.62 22.62 -9.13
CA GLY A 242 -10.91 23.48 -10.27
C GLY A 242 -9.66 24.07 -10.94
N GLN A 243 -8.46 23.82 -10.43
CA GLN A 243 -7.23 24.15 -11.14
C GLN A 243 -7.22 23.44 -12.51
N GLU A 244 -6.94 24.19 -13.58
CA GLU A 244 -6.86 23.66 -14.94
C GLU A 244 -5.40 23.71 -15.42
N GLU A 245 -4.92 22.60 -15.98
CA GLU A 245 -3.63 22.55 -16.67
C GLU A 245 -3.80 22.02 -18.09
N VAL A 246 -2.90 22.45 -18.98
CA VAL A 246 -2.84 21.96 -20.36
C VAL A 246 -1.43 21.48 -20.67
N VAL A 247 -1.29 20.19 -20.93
CA VAL A 247 -0.02 19.58 -21.33
C VAL A 247 -0.20 18.93 -22.69
N ASP A 248 0.61 19.31 -23.67
CA ASP A 248 0.55 18.78 -25.04
C ASP A 248 -0.87 18.84 -25.66
N GLY A 249 -1.60 19.92 -25.38
CA GLY A 249 -2.98 20.12 -25.84
C GLY A 249 -4.04 19.31 -25.10
N VAL A 250 -3.67 18.45 -24.14
CA VAL A 250 -4.59 17.74 -23.25
C VAL A 250 -5.02 18.68 -22.13
N ARG A 251 -6.29 19.08 -22.11
CA ARG A 251 -6.87 19.89 -21.05
C ARG A 251 -7.34 19.02 -19.89
N MET A 252 -6.95 19.39 -18.67
CA MET A 252 -7.23 18.65 -17.44
C MET A 252 -7.78 19.60 -16.38
N ILE A 253 -8.83 19.18 -15.68
CA ILE A 253 -9.41 19.90 -14.54
C ILE A 253 -9.25 19.01 -13.32
N PHE A 254 -8.58 19.50 -12.28
CA PHE A 254 -8.27 18.70 -11.10
C PHE A 254 -9.26 18.93 -9.97
N GLN A 255 -9.52 17.90 -9.18
CA GLN A 255 -10.24 17.98 -7.90
C GLN A 255 -9.31 17.46 -6.80
N MET A 256 -9.04 18.29 -5.79
CA MET A 256 -8.23 17.89 -4.65
C MET A 256 -9.03 16.98 -3.72
N ALA A 257 -8.44 15.86 -3.32
CA ALA A 257 -9.04 14.89 -2.39
C ALA A 257 -8.03 14.46 -1.30
N PRO A 258 -7.45 15.38 -0.51
CA PRO A 258 -6.50 14.99 0.53
C PRO A 258 -7.18 14.17 1.64
N ASP A 259 -6.44 13.22 2.20
CA ASP A 259 -6.82 12.32 3.30
C ASP A 259 -7.96 11.31 2.97
N SER A 260 -8.27 11.11 1.69
CA SER A 260 -9.13 10.02 1.20
C SER A 260 -8.35 8.70 1.09
N GLU A 261 -7.98 8.24 -0.11
CA GLU A 261 -7.10 7.09 -0.27
C GLU A 261 -5.67 7.46 0.17
N ALA A 262 -5.13 8.60 -0.26
CA ALA A 262 -3.85 9.10 0.22
C ALA A 262 -3.94 10.45 0.93
N PRO A 263 -2.94 10.80 1.78
CA PRO A 263 -2.88 12.14 2.38
C PRO A 263 -2.75 13.26 1.34
N SER A 264 -2.17 12.97 0.17
CA SER A 264 -2.02 13.88 -0.96
C SER A 264 -2.51 13.18 -2.22
N GLU A 265 -3.72 13.54 -2.66
CA GLU A 265 -4.41 12.91 -3.78
C GLU A 265 -5.28 13.92 -4.54
N MET A 266 -5.46 13.66 -5.83
CA MET A 266 -6.33 14.42 -6.71
C MET A 266 -6.98 13.54 -7.78
N LEU A 267 -8.21 13.87 -8.15
CA LEU A 267 -8.92 13.32 -9.30
C LEU A 267 -8.75 14.22 -10.53
N ILE A 268 -8.93 13.67 -11.73
CA ILE A 268 -8.66 14.38 -12.99
C ILE A 268 -9.85 14.22 -13.94
N TYR A 269 -10.50 15.34 -14.28
CA TYR A 269 -11.52 15.37 -15.32
C TYR A 269 -10.93 15.86 -16.65
N PHE A 270 -11.20 15.09 -17.71
CA PHE A 270 -10.77 15.35 -19.08
C PHE A 270 -11.97 15.82 -19.91
N PRO A 271 -12.25 17.13 -19.96
CA PRO A 271 -13.50 17.66 -20.53
C PRO A 271 -13.67 17.35 -22.02
N ASP A 272 -12.58 17.30 -22.78
CA ASP A 272 -12.63 17.07 -24.22
C ASP A 272 -12.88 15.59 -24.55
N PHE A 273 -12.65 14.71 -23.58
CA PHE A 273 -12.91 13.26 -23.64
C PHE A 273 -14.18 12.85 -22.89
N ARG A 274 -14.78 13.75 -22.10
CA ARG A 274 -15.89 13.47 -21.18
C ARG A 274 -15.55 12.30 -20.24
N ALA A 275 -14.31 12.25 -19.78
CA ALA A 275 -13.76 11.14 -18.99
C ALA A 275 -13.29 11.64 -17.63
N LEU A 276 -13.58 10.88 -16.57
CA LEU A 276 -13.11 11.14 -15.21
C LEU A 276 -12.13 10.05 -14.79
N CYS A 277 -10.89 10.43 -14.49
CA CYS A 277 -9.97 9.62 -13.70
C CYS A 277 -10.31 9.82 -12.22
N ALA A 278 -10.84 8.78 -11.58
CA ALA A 278 -11.19 8.79 -10.17
C ALA A 278 -10.01 8.44 -9.25
N ALA A 279 -8.76 8.56 -9.75
CA ALA A 279 -7.53 8.20 -9.05
C ALA A 279 -7.66 6.81 -8.40
N GLU A 280 -7.61 6.72 -7.07
CA GLU A 280 -7.89 5.49 -6.33
C GLU A 280 -9.13 5.60 -5.40
N ASP A 281 -9.77 6.77 -5.41
CA ASP A 281 -10.96 7.10 -4.63
C ASP A 281 -12.24 6.34 -5.05
N ALA A 282 -12.32 5.91 -6.32
CA ALA A 282 -13.38 5.02 -6.79
C ALA A 282 -12.79 3.91 -7.66
N THR A 283 -12.69 2.72 -7.08
CA THR A 283 -12.25 1.49 -7.75
C THR A 283 -13.30 0.37 -7.60
N HIS A 284 -13.15 -0.75 -8.28
CA HIS A 284 -14.06 -1.91 -8.18
C HIS A 284 -13.82 -2.77 -6.92
N THR A 285 -13.66 -2.14 -5.76
CA THR A 285 -13.58 -2.77 -4.42
C THR A 285 -13.90 -1.74 -3.34
N LEU A 286 -14.35 -2.19 -2.16
CA LEU A 286 -14.17 -1.40 -0.94
C LEU A 286 -12.67 -1.25 -0.67
N HIS A 287 -12.20 -0.01 -0.53
CA HIS A 287 -10.79 0.29 -0.27
C HIS A 287 -10.48 0.32 1.24
N ASN A 288 -9.20 0.35 1.58
CA ASN A 288 -8.69 0.46 2.94
C ASN A 288 -8.95 1.87 3.50
N LEU A 289 -9.58 1.94 4.68
CA LEU A 289 -9.50 3.12 5.55
C LEU A 289 -8.28 3.04 6.48
N LEU A 290 -7.80 1.82 6.72
CA LEU A 290 -6.51 1.54 7.35
C LEU A 290 -5.93 0.29 6.72
N THR A 291 -4.88 0.45 5.94
CA THR A 291 -4.17 -0.69 5.36
C THR A 291 -3.50 -1.55 6.44
N LEU A 292 -3.58 -2.87 6.27
CA LEU A 292 -3.01 -3.82 7.23
C LEU A 292 -1.47 -3.81 7.26
N ARG A 293 -0.79 -3.27 6.24
CA ARG A 293 0.66 -3.01 6.31
C ARG A 293 1.03 -1.96 7.36
N GLY A 294 0.05 -1.16 7.78
CA GLY A 294 0.20 -0.06 8.72
C GLY A 294 0.23 1.28 8.01
N ALA A 295 -0.57 2.23 8.50
CA ALA A 295 -0.62 3.63 8.07
C ALA A 295 -1.37 4.45 9.13
N VAL A 296 -1.52 5.75 8.90
CA VAL A 296 -2.53 6.55 9.59
C VAL A 296 -3.94 6.16 9.12
N VAL A 297 -4.95 6.34 9.96
CA VAL A 297 -6.34 6.05 9.56
C VAL A 297 -6.87 7.18 8.68
N ARG A 298 -7.32 6.82 7.48
CA ARG A 298 -7.94 7.71 6.48
C ARG A 298 -9.31 8.23 6.92
N ASP A 299 -9.82 9.26 6.26
CA ASP A 299 -11.11 9.86 6.60
C ASP A 299 -12.23 9.43 5.63
N PRO A 300 -13.07 8.44 5.99
CA PRO A 300 -14.18 8.02 5.12
C PRO A 300 -15.28 9.08 4.96
N HIS A 301 -15.39 10.04 5.89
CA HIS A 301 -16.37 11.11 5.78
C HIS A 301 -15.91 12.13 4.72
N ALA A 302 -14.63 12.51 4.75
CA ALA A 302 -14.03 13.35 3.70
C ALA A 302 -14.08 12.64 2.34
N TRP A 303 -13.72 11.35 2.29
CA TRP A 303 -13.77 10.54 1.07
C TRP A 303 -15.19 10.50 0.46
N SER A 304 -16.21 10.22 1.28
CA SER A 304 -17.61 10.31 0.83
C SER A 304 -17.96 11.72 0.33
N HIS A 305 -17.41 12.78 0.91
CA HIS A 305 -17.65 14.13 0.46
C HIS A 305 -17.02 14.40 -0.91
N TYR A 306 -15.77 14.00 -1.15
CA TYR A 306 -15.10 14.18 -2.45
C TYR A 306 -15.84 13.44 -3.58
N LEU A 307 -16.33 12.23 -3.33
CA LEU A 307 -17.16 11.50 -4.31
C LEU A 307 -18.50 12.19 -4.58
N THR A 308 -19.06 12.89 -3.58
CA THR A 308 -20.24 13.75 -3.78
C THR A 308 -19.89 14.93 -4.68
N GLU A 309 -18.78 15.59 -4.38
CA GLU A 309 -18.28 16.74 -5.15
C GLU A 309 -17.95 16.34 -6.61
N SER A 310 -17.37 15.16 -6.85
CA SER A 310 -17.11 14.67 -8.23
C SER A 310 -18.41 14.51 -9.03
N ILE A 311 -19.47 14.00 -8.40
CA ILE A 311 -20.79 13.88 -9.03
C ILE A 311 -21.36 15.26 -9.35
N ASP A 312 -21.26 16.21 -8.41
CA ASP A 312 -21.80 17.56 -8.58
C ASP A 312 -21.04 18.38 -9.63
N LEU A 313 -19.71 18.25 -9.70
CA LEU A 313 -18.86 18.99 -10.64
C LEU A 313 -18.90 18.42 -12.06
N PHE A 314 -18.91 17.08 -12.19
CA PHE A 314 -18.61 16.40 -13.46
C PHE A 314 -19.70 15.42 -13.92
N GLY A 315 -20.60 14.96 -13.04
CA GLY A 315 -21.53 13.86 -13.34
C GLY A 315 -22.41 14.07 -14.58
N ASP A 316 -22.87 15.30 -14.83
CA ASP A 316 -23.70 15.66 -15.98
C ASP A 316 -22.92 15.72 -17.32
N ARG A 317 -21.60 15.57 -17.27
CA ARG A 317 -20.70 15.64 -18.43
C ARG A 317 -19.71 14.48 -18.54
N THR A 318 -19.75 13.52 -17.62
CA THR A 318 -18.91 12.31 -17.64
C THR A 318 -19.61 11.14 -18.33
N ASP A 319 -19.00 10.61 -19.39
CA ASP A 319 -19.45 9.40 -20.09
C ASP A 319 -18.69 8.14 -19.65
N VAL A 320 -17.51 8.29 -19.05
CA VAL A 320 -16.69 7.18 -18.54
C VAL A 320 -15.95 7.59 -17.27
N VAL A 321 -15.94 6.68 -16.29
CA VAL A 321 -15.05 6.76 -15.11
C VAL A 321 -14.01 5.67 -15.24
N PHE A 322 -12.74 6.03 -15.16
CA PHE A 322 -11.62 5.10 -15.05
C PHE A 322 -10.78 5.46 -13.81
N ALA A 323 -9.88 4.57 -13.41
CA ALA A 323 -9.10 4.74 -12.19
C ALA A 323 -7.68 4.18 -12.38
N SER A 324 -6.82 4.44 -11.41
CA SER A 324 -5.44 3.94 -11.38
C SER A 324 -5.35 2.43 -11.07
N HIS A 325 -6.48 1.79 -10.76
CA HIS A 325 -6.63 0.33 -10.67
C HIS A 325 -7.92 -0.14 -11.36
N HIS A 326 -8.04 -1.44 -11.57
CA HIS A 326 -9.22 -2.09 -12.15
C HIS A 326 -9.59 -1.62 -13.58
N TRP A 327 -10.86 -1.72 -13.95
CA TRP A 327 -11.39 -1.39 -15.28
C TRP A 327 -12.34 -0.18 -15.23
N PRO A 328 -12.58 0.49 -16.38
CA PRO A 328 -13.51 1.62 -16.44
C PRO A 328 -14.99 1.21 -16.33
N THR A 329 -15.83 2.19 -16.01
CA THR A 329 -17.30 2.12 -16.08
C THR A 329 -17.82 3.12 -17.13
N TRP A 330 -18.53 2.62 -18.15
CA TRP A 330 -19.04 3.44 -19.26
C TRP A 330 -20.54 3.71 -19.20
N GLY A 331 -20.92 4.87 -19.75
CA GLY A 331 -22.27 5.39 -19.82
C GLY A 331 -22.57 6.29 -18.63
N GLN A 332 -22.99 7.52 -18.88
CA GLN A 332 -23.22 8.55 -17.86
C GLN A 332 -24.05 8.06 -16.66
N ASP A 333 -25.21 7.44 -16.90
CA ASP A 333 -26.07 6.93 -15.82
C ASP A 333 -25.41 5.82 -14.99
N ARG A 334 -24.52 5.02 -15.59
CA ARG A 334 -23.77 3.98 -14.89
C ARG A 334 -22.61 4.58 -14.11
N ALA A 335 -21.88 5.52 -14.71
CA ALA A 335 -20.80 6.26 -14.08
C ALA A 335 -21.27 7.02 -12.83
N VAL A 336 -22.34 7.81 -12.92
CA VAL A 336 -22.89 8.55 -11.77
C VAL A 336 -23.41 7.61 -10.69
N ARG A 337 -24.07 6.51 -11.07
CA ARG A 337 -24.53 5.50 -10.11
C ARG A 337 -23.37 4.80 -9.41
N TYR A 338 -22.32 4.46 -10.15
CA TYR A 338 -21.11 3.84 -9.62
C TYR A 338 -20.46 4.75 -8.56
N LEU A 339 -20.22 6.02 -8.88
CA LEU A 339 -19.71 7.00 -7.92
C LEU A 339 -20.66 7.16 -6.70
N GLY A 340 -21.97 7.18 -6.95
CA GLY A 340 -22.97 7.28 -5.87
C GLY A 340 -22.95 6.08 -4.91
N ILE A 341 -22.74 4.87 -5.43
CA ILE A 341 -22.61 3.65 -4.62
C ILE A 341 -21.31 3.67 -3.80
N GLN A 342 -20.19 4.14 -4.38
CA GLN A 342 -18.93 4.31 -3.64
C GLN A 342 -19.06 5.36 -2.53
N ARG A 343 -19.65 6.53 -2.83
CA ARG A 343 -19.97 7.57 -1.86
C ARG A 343 -20.77 7.00 -0.69
N ASP A 344 -21.88 6.34 -1.00
CA ASP A 344 -22.81 5.83 0.02
C ASP A 344 -22.16 4.75 0.88
N LEU A 345 -21.22 3.96 0.33
CA LEU A 345 -20.45 2.98 1.07
C LEU A 345 -19.59 3.62 2.18
N TYR A 346 -18.73 4.58 1.83
CA TYR A 346 -17.87 5.24 2.80
C TYR A 346 -18.68 6.03 3.83
N GLY A 347 -19.70 6.77 3.38
CA GLY A 347 -20.61 7.50 4.26
C GLY A 347 -21.37 6.59 5.23
N TYR A 348 -21.86 5.43 4.76
CA TYR A 348 -22.56 4.47 5.61
C TYR A 348 -21.64 3.86 6.67
N LEU A 349 -20.45 3.40 6.28
CA LEU A 349 -19.47 2.82 7.22
C LEU A 349 -19.12 3.84 8.30
N HIS A 350 -18.85 5.10 7.92
CA HIS A 350 -18.59 6.19 8.85
C HIS A 350 -19.75 6.43 9.82
N ASP A 351 -20.91 6.83 9.31
CA ASP A 351 -22.01 7.34 10.13
C ASP A 351 -22.59 6.26 11.05
N GLN A 352 -22.69 5.02 10.56
CA GLN A 352 -23.20 3.93 11.38
C GLN A 352 -22.22 3.49 12.46
N THR A 353 -20.90 3.59 12.22
CA THR A 353 -19.89 3.37 13.25
C THR A 353 -20.05 4.40 14.36
N LEU A 354 -20.07 5.70 14.03
CA LEU A 354 -20.21 6.75 15.05
C LEU A 354 -21.53 6.64 15.81
N ARG A 355 -22.62 6.28 15.12
CA ARG A 355 -23.91 6.03 15.79
C ARG A 355 -23.80 4.88 16.81
N LEU A 356 -23.04 3.83 16.54
CA LEU A 356 -22.87 2.69 17.44
C LEU A 356 -21.85 2.96 18.56
N ILE A 357 -20.77 3.70 18.29
CA ILE A 357 -19.85 4.22 19.32
C ILE A 357 -20.64 5.02 20.35
N ASN A 358 -21.54 5.91 19.90
CA ASN A 358 -22.40 6.69 20.78
C ASN A 358 -23.41 5.85 21.58
N LYS A 359 -23.55 4.55 21.28
CA LYS A 359 -24.32 3.57 22.06
C LYS A 359 -23.46 2.73 22.99
N GLY A 360 -22.16 3.01 23.06
CA GLY A 360 -21.20 2.31 23.92
C GLY A 360 -20.59 1.05 23.29
N TRP A 361 -20.74 0.86 21.97
CA TRP A 361 -20.16 -0.28 21.28
C TRP A 361 -18.69 -0.01 20.96
N THR A 362 -17.86 -1.05 21.12
CA THR A 362 -16.44 -1.04 20.74
C THR A 362 -16.27 -1.33 19.25
N GLY A 363 -15.11 -0.98 18.68
CA GLY A 363 -14.85 -1.21 17.25
C GLY A 363 -14.97 -2.67 16.81
N THR A 364 -14.61 -3.62 17.69
CA THR A 364 -14.73 -5.06 17.41
C THR A 364 -16.18 -5.53 17.41
N GLU A 365 -17.02 -5.04 18.33
CA GLU A 365 -18.46 -5.35 18.36
C GLU A 365 -19.18 -4.75 17.14
N ILE A 366 -18.83 -3.53 16.74
CA ILE A 366 -19.40 -2.89 15.54
C ILE A 366 -19.06 -3.71 14.28
N ALA A 367 -17.80 -4.13 14.15
CA ALA A 367 -17.33 -4.92 13.02
C ALA A 367 -18.02 -6.28 12.87
N GLU A 368 -18.50 -6.87 13.96
CA GLU A 368 -19.20 -8.17 13.94
C GLU A 368 -20.68 -8.04 13.58
N HIS A 369 -21.30 -6.88 13.86
CA HIS A 369 -22.75 -6.75 13.90
C HIS A 369 -23.35 -5.76 12.89
N LEU A 370 -22.57 -4.85 12.30
CA LEU A 370 -23.11 -3.89 11.34
C LEU A 370 -23.32 -4.54 9.95
N PRO A 371 -24.57 -4.70 9.47
CA PRO A 371 -24.81 -5.19 8.11
C PRO A 371 -24.64 -4.08 7.08
N LEU A 372 -24.32 -4.45 5.84
CA LEU A 372 -24.42 -3.52 4.71
C LEU A 372 -25.88 -3.42 4.22
N PRO A 373 -26.31 -2.26 3.70
CA PRO A 373 -27.57 -2.14 2.96
C PRO A 373 -27.57 -3.06 1.73
N PRO A 374 -28.71 -3.66 1.34
CA PRO A 374 -28.78 -4.58 0.20
C PRO A 374 -28.28 -3.99 -1.13
N ALA A 375 -28.44 -2.68 -1.35
CA ALA A 375 -27.96 -2.04 -2.57
C ALA A 375 -26.42 -1.99 -2.65
N LEU A 376 -25.75 -1.85 -1.50
CA LEU A 376 -24.29 -1.91 -1.43
C LEU A 376 -23.85 -3.37 -1.50
N GLU A 377 -24.42 -4.26 -0.68
CA GLU A 377 -24.08 -5.69 -0.69
C GLU A 377 -24.22 -6.37 -2.06
N ASN A 378 -25.15 -5.93 -2.92
CA ASN A 378 -25.34 -6.50 -4.26
C ASN A 378 -24.53 -5.77 -5.36
N ALA A 379 -23.70 -4.79 -5.01
CA ALA A 379 -22.85 -4.08 -5.96
C ALA A 379 -21.40 -4.58 -5.81
N TRP A 380 -20.92 -5.34 -6.80
CA TRP A 380 -19.59 -5.96 -6.81
C TRP A 380 -18.46 -5.00 -6.45
N SER A 381 -18.55 -3.74 -6.90
CA SER A 381 -17.57 -2.71 -6.62
C SER A 381 -17.46 -2.29 -5.15
N THR A 382 -18.35 -2.74 -4.27
CA THR A 382 -18.30 -2.44 -2.83
C THR A 382 -17.85 -3.63 -1.97
N HIS A 383 -17.57 -4.77 -2.60
CA HIS A 383 -17.10 -5.95 -1.89
C HIS A 383 -15.70 -5.71 -1.33
N GLY A 384 -15.42 -6.36 -0.19
CA GLY A 384 -14.19 -6.16 0.56
C GLY A 384 -12.98 -6.90 0.02
N TYR A 385 -12.61 -6.70 -1.25
CA TYR A 385 -11.48 -7.42 -1.86
C TYR A 385 -10.13 -6.90 -1.40
N TYR A 386 -10.00 -5.59 -1.18
CA TYR A 386 -8.76 -4.94 -0.73
C TYR A 386 -8.90 -4.39 0.70
N GLY A 387 -9.80 -3.44 0.91
CA GLY A 387 -10.33 -3.11 2.23
C GLY A 387 -11.39 -4.12 2.67
N SER A 388 -11.81 -4.09 3.92
CA SER A 388 -12.92 -4.92 4.39
C SER A 388 -13.78 -4.16 5.38
N VAL A 389 -15.09 -4.42 5.34
CA VAL A 389 -16.05 -3.80 6.27
C VAL A 389 -15.54 -3.98 7.71
N SER A 390 -15.11 -5.18 8.09
CA SER A 390 -14.63 -5.44 9.45
C SER A 390 -13.45 -4.56 9.86
N HIS A 391 -12.33 -4.53 9.10
CA HIS A 391 -11.18 -3.74 9.56
C HIS A 391 -11.38 -2.23 9.35
N ASN A 392 -12.19 -1.81 8.38
CA ASN A 392 -12.54 -0.42 8.18
C ASN A 392 -13.39 0.14 9.32
N LEU A 393 -14.35 -0.63 9.85
CA LEU A 393 -15.13 -0.21 11.03
C LEU A 393 -14.26 -0.10 12.29
N LYS A 394 -13.30 -1.02 12.47
CA LYS A 394 -12.29 -0.93 13.54
C LYS A 394 -11.38 0.29 13.36
N ALA A 395 -11.01 0.61 12.13
CA ALA A 395 -10.22 1.79 11.81
C ALA A 395 -10.97 3.09 12.14
N ILE A 396 -12.24 3.20 11.75
CA ILE A 396 -13.09 4.34 12.10
C ILE A 396 -13.16 4.49 13.62
N TYR A 397 -13.37 3.40 14.36
CA TYR A 397 -13.30 3.44 15.82
C TYR A 397 -11.95 3.98 16.31
N GLN A 398 -10.84 3.47 15.79
CA GLN A 398 -9.49 3.93 16.14
C GLN A 398 -9.28 5.42 15.86
N ARG A 399 -9.82 5.96 14.76
CA ARG A 399 -9.73 7.38 14.41
C ARG A 399 -10.37 8.28 15.47
N TYR A 400 -11.52 7.88 16.01
CA TYR A 400 -12.29 8.71 16.95
C TYR A 400 -11.99 8.42 18.43
N MET A 401 -11.68 7.17 18.77
CA MET A 401 -11.55 6.71 20.16
C MET A 401 -10.11 6.31 20.53
N GLY A 402 -9.21 6.19 19.55
CA GLY A 402 -7.87 5.66 19.76
C GLY A 402 -7.86 4.14 19.95
N TRP A 403 -6.78 3.63 20.55
CA TRP A 403 -6.57 2.19 20.75
C TRP A 403 -7.38 1.58 21.90
N PHE A 404 -7.82 2.41 22.86
CA PHE A 404 -8.43 1.95 24.11
C PHE A 404 -9.95 1.81 23.97
N ASP A 405 -10.50 0.68 24.41
CA ASP A 405 -11.92 0.36 24.29
C ASP A 405 -12.79 0.89 25.44
N GLY A 406 -12.16 1.51 26.45
CA GLY A 406 -12.84 2.02 27.64
C GLY A 406 -12.89 1.03 28.81
N ASN A 407 -12.54 -0.24 28.63
CA ASN A 407 -12.53 -1.25 29.69
C ASN A 407 -11.17 -1.26 30.43
N PRO A 408 -11.13 -0.94 31.75
CA PRO A 408 -9.87 -0.88 32.50
C PRO A 408 -9.04 -2.18 32.49
N ALA A 409 -9.67 -3.34 32.25
CA ALA A 409 -8.96 -4.61 32.13
C ALA A 409 -8.01 -4.65 30.91
N HIS A 410 -8.26 -3.83 29.89
CA HIS A 410 -7.49 -3.76 28.65
C HIS A 410 -6.46 -2.62 28.64
N LEU A 411 -6.43 -1.77 29.66
CA LEU A 411 -5.57 -0.58 29.71
C LEU A 411 -4.07 -0.93 29.84
N TRP A 412 -3.75 -1.98 30.62
CA TRP A 412 -2.36 -2.35 30.90
C TRP A 412 -2.18 -3.87 30.89
N GLN A 413 -2.49 -4.48 29.75
CA GLN A 413 -2.34 -5.92 29.55
C GLN A 413 -0.86 -6.33 29.49
N HIS A 414 -0.60 -7.60 29.82
CA HIS A 414 0.72 -8.19 29.60
C HIS A 414 1.07 -8.23 28.11
N THR A 415 2.36 -8.15 27.80
CA THR A 415 2.86 -8.39 26.43
C THR A 415 2.49 -9.81 25.96
N PRO A 416 2.44 -10.08 24.63
CA PRO A 416 1.97 -11.36 24.10
C PRO A 416 2.68 -12.59 24.69
N VAL A 417 4.00 -12.55 24.88
CA VAL A 417 4.77 -13.64 25.50
C VAL A 417 4.36 -13.87 26.95
N GLU A 418 4.23 -12.81 27.75
CA GLU A 418 3.89 -12.90 29.17
C GLU A 418 2.43 -13.28 29.39
N ALA A 419 1.53 -12.80 28.54
CA ALA A 419 0.13 -13.22 28.51
C ALA A 419 0.02 -14.71 28.12
N GLY A 420 0.70 -15.12 27.04
CA GLY A 420 0.70 -16.50 26.54
C GLY A 420 1.09 -17.51 27.62
N LYS A 421 2.19 -17.27 28.35
CA LYS A 421 2.62 -18.14 29.46
C LYS A 421 1.52 -18.35 30.51
N ARG A 422 0.77 -17.28 30.84
CA ARG A 422 -0.29 -17.30 31.85
C ARG A 422 -1.54 -17.99 31.34
N TYR A 423 -1.99 -17.68 30.13
CA TYR A 423 -3.14 -18.35 29.50
C TYR A 423 -2.91 -19.85 29.39
N VAL A 424 -1.75 -20.26 28.88
CA VAL A 424 -1.39 -21.68 28.74
C VAL A 424 -1.39 -22.39 30.10
N ALA A 425 -0.83 -21.77 31.14
CA ALA A 425 -0.88 -22.33 32.50
C ALA A 425 -2.32 -22.45 33.03
N PHE A 426 -3.15 -21.42 32.82
CA PHE A 426 -4.56 -21.41 33.24
C PHE A 426 -5.41 -22.45 32.53
N MET A 427 -5.12 -22.72 31.26
CA MET A 427 -5.88 -23.66 30.42
C MET A 427 -5.45 -25.14 30.58
N GLY A 428 -4.40 -25.40 31.37
CA GLY A 428 -3.95 -26.75 31.71
C GLY A 428 -2.65 -27.22 31.03
N GLY A 429 -1.86 -26.31 30.45
CA GLY A 429 -0.61 -26.62 29.74
C GLY A 429 -0.75 -26.63 28.22
N ALA A 430 0.38 -26.57 27.51
CA ALA A 430 0.41 -26.40 26.05
C ALA A 430 -0.31 -27.55 25.31
N ASP A 431 0.00 -28.81 25.65
CA ASP A 431 -0.66 -29.97 25.05
C ASP A 431 -2.18 -29.95 25.26
N ALA A 432 -2.63 -29.59 26.47
CA ALA A 432 -4.05 -29.51 26.78
C ALA A 432 -4.78 -28.40 25.98
N VAL A 433 -4.10 -27.28 25.73
CA VAL A 433 -4.64 -26.22 24.86
C VAL A 433 -4.73 -26.70 23.42
N VAL A 434 -3.67 -27.34 22.90
CA VAL A 434 -3.64 -27.88 21.54
C VAL A 434 -4.74 -28.93 21.34
N ASP A 435 -4.93 -29.84 22.29
CA ASP A 435 -5.98 -30.87 22.21
C ASP A 435 -7.39 -30.26 22.17
N LYS A 436 -7.66 -29.23 22.99
CA LYS A 436 -8.93 -28.49 22.95
C LYS A 436 -9.09 -27.72 21.65
N ALA A 437 -8.04 -27.06 21.17
CA ALA A 437 -8.03 -26.32 19.92
C ALA A 437 -8.28 -27.21 18.70
N ARG A 438 -7.86 -28.49 18.73
CA ARG A 438 -8.24 -29.47 17.69
C ARG A 438 -9.75 -29.70 17.64
N GLY A 439 -10.42 -29.68 18.78
CA GLY A 439 -11.88 -29.71 18.86
C GLY A 439 -12.50 -28.50 18.15
N SER A 440 -12.08 -27.29 18.54
CA SER A 440 -12.57 -26.04 17.92
C SER A 440 -12.29 -25.97 16.42
N PHE A 441 -11.10 -26.41 15.98
CA PHE A 441 -10.76 -26.54 14.56
C PHE A 441 -11.70 -27.53 13.84
N GLY A 442 -11.98 -28.69 14.44
CA GLY A 442 -12.90 -29.69 13.88
C GLY A 442 -14.35 -29.22 13.79
N GLU A 443 -14.77 -28.34 14.70
CA GLU A 443 -16.09 -27.68 14.70
C GLU A 443 -16.17 -26.49 13.73
N GLY A 444 -15.04 -26.06 13.16
CA GLY A 444 -14.96 -24.93 12.23
C GLY A 444 -14.79 -23.56 12.91
N ASP A 445 -14.55 -23.51 14.22
CA ASP A 445 -14.28 -22.26 14.96
C ASP A 445 -12.80 -21.86 14.84
N PHE A 446 -12.41 -21.53 13.61
CA PHE A 446 -11.02 -21.23 13.27
C PHE A 446 -10.52 -19.93 13.89
N ARG A 447 -11.40 -18.94 14.09
CA ARG A 447 -11.05 -17.66 14.74
C ARG A 447 -10.62 -17.91 16.18
N TRP A 448 -11.38 -18.71 16.94
CA TRP A 448 -11.03 -19.07 18.30
C TRP A 448 -9.80 -19.97 18.38
N ALA A 449 -9.71 -20.98 17.50
CA ALA A 449 -8.54 -21.86 17.43
C ALA A 449 -7.25 -21.04 17.21
N ALA A 450 -7.27 -20.06 16.31
CA ALA A 450 -6.12 -19.19 16.05
C ALA A 450 -5.72 -18.38 17.31
N GLU A 451 -6.68 -17.81 18.02
CA GLU A 451 -6.44 -17.03 19.24
C GLU A 451 -5.75 -17.87 20.33
N VAL A 452 -6.31 -19.02 20.67
CA VAL A 452 -5.75 -19.85 21.76
C VAL A 452 -4.42 -20.50 21.38
N LEU A 453 -4.23 -20.87 20.12
CA LEU A 453 -2.96 -21.44 19.64
C LEU A 453 -1.86 -20.38 19.56
N SER A 454 -2.19 -19.13 19.24
CA SER A 454 -1.24 -18.02 19.28
C SER A 454 -0.63 -17.87 20.68
N HIS A 455 -1.43 -17.98 21.75
CA HIS A 455 -0.91 -17.98 23.12
C HIS A 455 0.10 -19.11 23.39
N VAL A 456 -0.12 -20.31 22.83
CA VAL A 456 0.83 -21.42 22.95
C VAL A 456 2.13 -21.11 22.20
N VAL A 457 2.04 -20.62 20.95
CA VAL A 457 3.22 -20.30 20.13
C VAL A 457 4.05 -19.17 20.75
N PHE A 458 3.40 -18.12 21.27
CA PHE A 458 4.13 -17.04 21.95
C PHE A 458 4.73 -17.43 23.31
N ALA A 459 4.16 -18.44 23.98
CA ALA A 459 4.72 -18.97 25.23
C ALA A 459 5.84 -19.99 24.98
N GLN A 460 5.70 -20.79 23.93
CA GLN A 460 6.54 -21.93 23.58
C GLN A 460 6.75 -21.97 22.05
N PRO A 461 7.65 -21.13 21.50
CA PRO A 461 7.80 -20.93 20.06
C PRO A 461 8.27 -22.16 19.29
N ASP A 462 8.78 -23.19 19.98
CA ASP A 462 9.21 -24.47 19.41
C ASP A 462 8.16 -25.58 19.55
N HIS A 463 6.97 -25.29 20.08
CA HIS A 463 5.92 -26.29 20.31
C HIS A 463 5.31 -26.78 18.98
N ALA A 464 5.84 -27.89 18.47
CA ALA A 464 5.61 -28.34 17.10
C ALA A 464 4.12 -28.52 16.75
N ALA A 465 3.34 -29.16 17.63
CA ALA A 465 1.92 -29.41 17.39
C ALA A 465 1.07 -28.13 17.40
N ALA A 466 1.49 -27.10 18.13
CA ALA A 466 0.77 -25.83 18.19
C ALA A 466 1.01 -25.02 16.92
N ARG A 467 2.26 -24.95 16.46
CA ARG A 467 2.63 -24.30 15.19
C ARG A 467 1.95 -24.96 13.99
N GLU A 468 1.94 -26.29 13.94
CA GLU A 468 1.30 -27.02 12.84
C GLU A 468 -0.21 -26.77 12.82
N LEU A 469 -0.89 -26.87 13.97
CA LEU A 469 -2.33 -26.61 14.03
C LEU A 469 -2.69 -25.14 13.79
N LEU A 470 -1.84 -24.19 14.23
CA LEU A 470 -2.05 -22.76 13.96
C LEU A 470 -1.87 -22.46 12.46
N ALA A 471 -0.88 -23.07 11.82
CA ALA A 471 -0.70 -22.94 10.38
C ALA A 471 -1.90 -23.53 9.60
N ASP A 472 -2.37 -24.73 9.98
CA ASP A 472 -3.58 -25.33 9.40
C ASP A 472 -4.81 -24.42 9.61
N THR A 473 -4.92 -23.78 10.78
CA THR A 473 -6.01 -22.84 11.10
C THR A 473 -5.97 -21.59 10.24
N TYR A 474 -4.78 -20.99 10.07
CA TYR A 474 -4.59 -19.85 9.17
C TYR A 474 -4.91 -20.21 7.73
N GLU A 475 -4.57 -21.41 7.25
CA GLU A 475 -5.00 -21.84 5.90
C GLU A 475 -6.52 -21.81 5.73
N GLN A 476 -7.28 -22.34 6.68
CA GLN A 476 -8.74 -22.33 6.60
C GLN A 476 -9.32 -20.90 6.62
N LEU A 477 -8.78 -20.03 7.48
CA LEU A 477 -9.16 -18.61 7.51
C LEU A 477 -8.81 -17.90 6.19
N GLY A 478 -7.65 -18.21 5.60
CA GLY A 478 -7.25 -17.71 4.29
C GLY A 478 -8.13 -18.23 3.14
N TYR A 479 -8.59 -19.48 3.21
CA TYR A 479 -9.50 -20.07 2.23
C TYR A 479 -10.90 -19.47 2.28
N GLY A 480 -11.42 -19.19 3.49
CA GLY A 480 -12.72 -18.55 3.69
C GLY A 480 -12.76 -17.04 3.42
N SER A 481 -11.60 -16.38 3.31
CA SER A 481 -11.49 -14.92 3.18
C SER A 481 -11.90 -14.43 1.78
N GLU A 482 -12.89 -13.52 1.72
CA GLU A 482 -13.21 -12.74 0.51
C GLU A 482 -12.14 -11.68 0.23
N ASN A 483 -11.51 -11.16 1.28
CA ASN A 483 -10.47 -10.15 1.17
C ASN A 483 -9.13 -10.77 0.77
N GLY A 484 -8.55 -10.30 -0.34
CA GLY A 484 -7.28 -10.79 -0.88
C GLY A 484 -6.11 -10.54 0.07
N THR A 485 -6.07 -9.37 0.72
CA THR A 485 -5.00 -9.07 1.67
C THR A 485 -5.09 -9.92 2.95
N TRP A 486 -6.29 -10.20 3.45
CA TRP A 486 -6.49 -11.11 4.59
C TRP A 486 -6.06 -12.52 4.26
N ARG A 487 -6.45 -13.02 3.08
CA ARG A 487 -5.97 -14.32 2.58
C ARG A 487 -4.45 -14.37 2.61
N ASN A 488 -3.78 -13.35 2.07
CA ASN A 488 -2.32 -13.32 2.01
C ASN A 488 -1.69 -13.25 3.41
N PHE A 489 -2.21 -12.42 4.32
CA PHE A 489 -1.75 -12.38 5.72
C PHE A 489 -1.82 -13.75 6.40
N TYR A 490 -2.95 -14.45 6.26
CA TYR A 490 -3.12 -15.77 6.85
C TYR A 490 -2.16 -16.80 6.22
N LEU A 491 -2.06 -16.84 4.89
CA LEU A 491 -1.19 -17.80 4.20
C LEU A 491 0.31 -17.52 4.39
N SER A 492 0.70 -16.26 4.52
CA SER A 492 2.05 -15.86 4.95
C SER A 492 2.34 -16.33 6.38
N GLY A 493 1.41 -16.12 7.31
CA GLY A 493 1.55 -16.65 8.68
C GLY A 493 1.69 -18.17 8.72
N ALA A 494 0.87 -18.90 7.93
CA ALA A 494 0.98 -20.35 7.81
C ALA A 494 2.32 -20.79 7.21
N THR A 495 2.81 -20.07 6.21
CA THR A 495 4.10 -20.33 5.56
C THR A 495 5.25 -20.15 6.56
N GLU A 496 5.30 -19.05 7.30
CA GLU A 496 6.38 -18.80 8.27
C GLU A 496 6.36 -19.77 9.45
N LEU A 497 5.18 -20.18 9.91
CA LEU A 497 5.06 -21.19 10.97
C LEU A 497 5.64 -22.55 10.54
N ARG A 498 5.54 -22.90 9.24
CA ARG A 498 5.98 -24.20 8.71
C ARG A 498 7.39 -24.20 8.12
N GLN A 499 7.79 -23.12 7.46
CA GLN A 499 8.99 -23.05 6.62
C GLN A 499 10.02 -22.02 7.11
N GLY A 500 9.63 -21.12 8.01
CA GLY A 500 10.45 -19.99 8.43
C GLY A 500 10.21 -18.72 7.60
N GLN A 501 10.93 -17.65 7.94
CA GLN A 501 10.75 -16.33 7.35
C GLN A 501 11.11 -16.31 5.87
N PHE A 502 10.27 -15.69 5.05
CA PHE A 502 10.51 -15.52 3.60
C PHE A 502 11.04 -14.13 3.22
N GLY A 503 11.33 -13.29 4.22
CA GLY A 503 11.92 -11.96 4.06
C GLY A 503 10.95 -10.87 3.59
N THR A 504 11.50 -9.78 3.06
CA THR A 504 10.79 -8.60 2.54
C THR A 504 11.09 -8.38 1.05
N PRO A 505 10.18 -8.78 0.13
CA PRO A 505 10.46 -8.78 -1.32
C PRO A 505 10.68 -7.42 -1.99
N THR A 506 10.13 -6.34 -1.42
CA THR A 506 10.16 -5.00 -2.01
C THR A 506 10.54 -3.98 -0.94
N VAL A 507 11.44 -3.04 -1.28
CA VAL A 507 11.92 -1.99 -0.37
C VAL A 507 11.56 -0.62 -0.93
N ALA A 508 10.55 0.03 -0.33
CA ALA A 508 10.03 1.31 -0.82
C ALA A 508 11.00 2.49 -0.65
N ALA A 509 11.82 2.49 0.41
CA ALA A 509 12.87 3.48 0.62
C ALA A 509 14.12 3.19 -0.24
N SER A 510 13.96 3.24 -1.57
CA SER A 510 15.06 3.02 -2.50
C SER A 510 16.12 4.14 -2.41
N PRO A 511 17.36 3.91 -2.88
CA PRO A 511 18.36 4.98 -2.94
C PRO A 511 17.89 6.23 -3.69
N ASP A 512 17.04 6.06 -4.70
CA ASP A 512 16.48 7.16 -5.48
C ASP A 512 15.44 7.96 -4.69
N VAL A 513 14.59 7.30 -3.90
CA VAL A 513 13.67 7.98 -2.98
C VAL A 513 14.45 8.73 -1.89
N ILE A 514 15.48 8.10 -1.32
CA ILE A 514 16.34 8.72 -0.30
C ILE A 514 17.09 9.94 -0.86
N ALA A 515 17.52 9.89 -2.12
CA ALA A 515 18.19 11.00 -2.79
C ALA A 515 17.30 12.25 -2.96
N ASN A 516 15.98 12.10 -2.89
CA ASN A 516 15.00 13.17 -3.03
C ASN A 516 14.48 13.71 -1.68
N LEU A 517 15.03 13.26 -0.55
CA LEU A 517 14.65 13.78 0.77
C LEU A 517 15.04 15.26 0.91
N THR A 518 14.11 16.08 1.38
CA THR A 518 14.45 17.42 1.86
C THR A 518 15.36 17.32 3.10
N PRO A 519 16.19 18.33 3.39
CA PRO A 519 17.06 18.31 4.57
C PRO A 519 16.31 18.01 5.88
N PRO A 520 15.16 18.63 6.19
CA PRO A 520 14.35 18.27 7.37
C PRO A 520 13.95 16.80 7.40
N MET A 521 13.45 16.23 6.29
CA MET A 521 13.05 14.82 6.22
C MET A 521 14.21 13.87 6.46
N LEU A 522 15.39 14.19 5.92
CA LEU A 522 16.60 13.40 6.16
C LEU A 522 16.99 13.44 7.64
N PHE A 523 16.92 14.60 8.29
CA PHE A 523 17.22 14.71 9.71
C PHE A 523 16.22 13.94 10.57
N ASP A 524 14.94 13.98 10.23
CA ASP A 524 13.90 13.17 10.89
C ASP A 524 14.16 11.67 10.68
N ALA A 525 14.55 11.24 9.47
CA ALA A 525 14.89 9.84 9.17
C ALA A 525 16.10 9.33 9.96
N ILE A 526 17.10 10.18 10.24
CA ILE A 526 18.22 9.85 11.13
C ILE A 526 17.75 9.86 12.59
N ALA A 527 16.90 10.81 12.98
CA ALA A 527 16.42 10.95 14.36
C ALA A 527 15.61 9.75 14.85
N VAL A 528 14.76 9.17 13.99
CA VAL A 528 13.97 7.96 14.34
C VAL A 528 14.82 6.71 14.55
N GLN A 529 16.05 6.67 14.03
CA GLN A 529 16.99 5.57 14.24
C GLN A 529 17.79 5.70 15.53
N ILE A 530 17.66 6.78 16.30
CA ILE A 530 18.43 6.95 17.54
C ILE A 530 17.96 5.94 18.59
N ASP A 531 18.87 5.06 19.01
CA ASP A 531 18.72 4.27 20.23
C ASP A 531 18.86 5.20 21.44
N GLY A 532 17.74 5.76 21.89
CA GLY A 532 17.67 6.71 23.00
C GLY A 532 18.37 6.22 24.28
N PRO A 533 18.13 4.99 24.76
CA PRO A 533 18.86 4.41 25.88
C PRO A 533 20.38 4.34 25.72
N LYS A 534 20.91 4.09 24.51
CA LYS A 534 22.37 4.19 24.28
C LYS A 534 22.84 5.64 24.21
N ALA A 535 22.01 6.55 23.69
CA ALA A 535 22.34 7.94 23.43
C ALA A 535 22.06 8.93 24.59
N TRP A 536 21.38 8.53 25.66
CA TRP A 536 20.95 9.46 26.73
C TRP A 536 22.08 10.14 27.51
N GLY A 537 23.30 9.61 27.44
CA GLY A 537 24.52 10.21 28.01
C GLY A 537 25.31 11.04 27.00
N GLU A 538 24.93 11.03 25.73
CA GLU A 538 25.60 11.76 24.65
C GLU A 538 25.11 13.22 24.61
N THR A 539 26.02 14.11 24.24
CA THR A 539 25.72 15.51 23.92
C THR A 539 26.57 15.91 22.72
N LEU A 540 25.91 16.13 21.58
CA LEU A 540 26.55 16.46 20.31
C LEU A 540 25.85 17.67 19.67
N GLY A 541 26.63 18.55 19.06
CA GLY A 541 26.16 19.62 18.18
C GLY A 541 26.78 19.50 16.80
N ILE A 542 25.94 19.36 15.77
CA ILE A 542 26.37 19.26 14.36
C ILE A 542 25.74 20.43 13.59
N ASP A 543 26.56 21.25 12.95
CA ASP A 543 26.09 22.19 11.94
C ASP A 543 26.03 21.53 10.57
N VAL A 544 24.98 21.83 9.82
CA VAL A 544 24.88 21.54 8.38
C VAL A 544 24.70 22.87 7.65
N HIS A 545 25.60 23.17 6.74
CA HIS A 545 25.58 24.37 5.91
C HIS A 545 25.38 23.97 4.45
N LEU A 546 24.23 24.34 3.89
CA LEU A 546 23.92 24.12 2.48
C LEU A 546 24.56 25.22 1.63
N THR A 547 25.44 24.84 0.70
CA THR A 547 26.25 25.78 -0.10
C THR A 547 25.49 26.37 -1.27
N ASP A 548 24.47 25.66 -1.75
CA ASP A 548 23.58 26.02 -2.85
C ASP A 548 22.44 26.96 -2.40
N SER A 549 21.75 26.64 -1.30
CA SER A 549 20.65 27.47 -0.77
C SER A 549 21.11 28.52 0.24
N GLY A 550 22.26 28.32 0.87
CA GLY A 550 22.75 29.14 1.99
C GLY A 550 22.06 28.84 3.33
N GLU A 551 21.13 27.88 3.35
CA GLU A 551 20.46 27.44 4.56
C GLU A 551 21.42 26.80 5.56
N ARG A 552 21.07 26.91 6.84
CA ARG A 552 21.87 26.39 7.94
C ARG A 552 20.99 25.69 8.94
N TYR A 553 21.40 24.51 9.34
CA TYR A 553 20.74 23.72 10.35
C TYR A 553 21.70 23.40 11.47
N ARG A 554 21.22 23.47 12.71
CA ARG A 554 21.90 22.90 13.87
C ARG A 554 21.15 21.66 14.32
N LEU A 555 21.81 20.51 14.22
CA LEU A 555 21.37 19.27 14.84
C LEU A 555 21.95 19.19 16.26
N ARG A 556 21.14 18.69 17.20
CA ARG A 556 21.51 18.46 18.60
C ARG A 556 21.05 17.10 19.04
N LEU A 557 21.98 16.25 19.46
CA LEU A 557 21.68 15.01 20.19
C LEU A 557 21.86 15.29 21.68
N THR A 558 20.76 15.28 22.44
CA THR A 558 20.77 15.36 23.90
C THR A 558 19.64 14.53 24.49
N ASN A 559 19.85 13.96 25.68
CA ASN A 559 18.85 13.13 26.36
C ASN A 559 18.32 11.98 25.48
N GLY A 560 19.13 11.47 24.55
CA GLY A 560 18.76 10.39 23.64
C GLY A 560 17.85 10.82 22.49
N VAL A 561 17.72 12.12 22.22
CA VAL A 561 16.88 12.66 21.14
C VAL A 561 17.71 13.54 20.22
N LEU A 562 17.64 13.28 18.92
CA LEU A 562 18.19 14.15 17.89
C LEU A 562 17.11 15.16 17.46
N THR A 563 17.44 16.43 17.58
CA THR A 563 16.57 17.56 17.16
C THR A 563 17.33 18.43 16.17
N TYR A 564 16.62 19.21 15.35
CA TYR A 564 17.26 20.20 14.48
C TYR A 564 16.54 21.55 14.53
N SER A 565 17.26 22.61 14.14
CA SER A 565 16.70 23.95 13.99
C SER A 565 17.39 24.70 12.86
N ALA A 566 16.58 25.33 12.00
CA ALA A 566 17.05 26.28 10.98
C ALA A 566 17.27 27.70 11.54
N ALA A 567 16.88 27.96 12.80
CA ALA A 567 17.05 29.27 13.41
C ALA A 567 18.55 29.57 13.67
N PRO A 568 18.99 30.84 13.61
CA PRO A 568 20.35 31.20 13.99
C PRO A 568 20.69 30.74 15.41
N GLN A 569 21.76 29.96 15.56
CA GLN A 569 22.20 29.45 16.85
C GLN A 569 23.37 30.25 17.41
N LYS A 570 23.47 30.31 18.75
CA LYS A 570 24.62 30.87 19.47
C LYS A 570 25.62 29.76 19.82
N GLY A 571 26.91 30.06 19.75
CA GLY A 571 28.00 29.12 20.04
C GLY A 571 28.48 28.33 18.82
N THR A 572 29.57 27.58 18.97
CA THR A 572 30.11 26.71 17.91
C THR A 572 29.47 25.33 17.96
N ALA A 573 29.39 24.65 16.83
CA ALA A 573 29.14 23.20 16.80
C ALA A 573 30.41 22.44 17.18
N ASP A 574 30.26 21.17 17.55
CA ASP A 574 31.40 20.27 17.70
C ASP A 574 31.97 19.94 16.31
N VAL A 575 31.10 19.75 15.33
CA VAL A 575 31.45 19.53 13.91
C VAL A 575 30.51 20.30 12.99
N THR A 576 31.02 20.73 11.83
CA THR A 576 30.29 21.41 10.77
C THR A 576 30.42 20.63 9.47
N LEU A 577 29.30 20.32 8.83
CA LEU A 577 29.20 19.71 7.52
C LEU A 577 28.83 20.79 6.50
N ARG A 578 29.58 20.88 5.40
CA ARG A 578 29.30 21.84 4.30
C ARG A 578 29.15 21.08 3.00
N THR A 579 28.00 21.21 2.38
CA THR A 579 27.63 20.45 1.17
C THR A 579 26.47 21.14 0.46
N ASP A 580 26.06 20.68 -0.72
CA ASP A 580 24.81 21.09 -1.36
C ASP A 580 23.66 20.16 -0.96
N ALA A 581 22.42 20.54 -1.26
CA ALA A 581 21.25 19.73 -0.91
C ALA A 581 21.25 18.35 -1.61
N ARG A 582 21.85 18.23 -2.80
CA ARG A 582 21.88 16.98 -3.59
C ARG A 582 22.85 15.95 -3.01
N SER A 583 23.94 16.38 -2.39
CA SER A 583 24.91 15.50 -1.73
C SER A 583 24.51 15.12 -0.30
N LEU A 584 23.61 15.88 0.34
CA LEU A 584 23.22 15.67 1.74
C LEU A 584 22.67 14.26 2.06
N PRO A 585 21.86 13.61 1.20
CA PRO A 585 21.37 12.24 1.42
C PRO A 585 22.46 11.18 1.61
N ALA A 586 23.72 11.49 1.26
CA ALA A 586 24.85 10.61 1.57
C ALA A 586 25.01 10.33 3.08
N LEU A 587 24.47 11.19 3.95
CA LEU A 587 24.41 10.95 5.41
C LEU A 587 23.62 9.69 5.76
N ALA A 588 22.56 9.36 4.99
CA ALA A 588 21.77 8.16 5.18
C ALA A 588 22.30 6.98 4.35
N LEU A 589 22.71 7.20 3.09
CA LEU A 589 23.10 6.13 2.17
C LEU A 589 24.54 5.63 2.37
N GLY A 590 25.47 6.55 2.62
CA GLY A 590 26.90 6.24 2.75
C GLY A 590 27.31 5.91 4.19
N GLY A 591 26.47 6.21 5.18
CA GLY A 591 26.84 6.18 6.59
C GLY A 591 27.70 7.39 6.99
N LEU A 592 27.83 7.60 8.31
CA LEU A 592 28.41 8.83 8.88
C LEU A 592 29.94 8.80 9.01
N SER A 593 30.68 8.05 8.18
CA SER A 593 32.15 8.05 8.28
C SER A 593 32.74 9.28 7.56
N PRO A 594 33.70 10.01 8.15
CA PRO A 594 34.27 11.22 7.54
C PRO A 594 34.82 10.98 6.13
N GLU A 595 35.42 9.82 5.89
CA GLU A 595 35.98 9.44 4.59
C GLU A 595 34.88 9.34 3.52
N ARG A 596 33.79 8.62 3.81
CA ARG A 596 32.68 8.45 2.87
C ARG A 596 31.92 9.75 2.62
N LEU A 597 31.77 10.57 3.66
CA LEU A 597 31.17 11.90 3.50
C LEU A 597 32.03 12.78 2.59
N THR A 598 33.35 12.74 2.75
CA THR A 598 34.28 13.47 1.87
C THR A 598 34.21 12.98 0.42
N GLU A 599 34.16 11.66 0.20
CA GLU A 599 33.95 11.06 -1.13
C GLU A 599 32.64 11.48 -1.78
N ALA A 600 31.58 11.68 -0.98
CA ALA A 600 30.28 12.19 -1.42
C ALA A 600 30.23 13.72 -1.62
N GLY A 601 31.36 14.43 -1.44
CA GLY A 601 31.44 15.89 -1.61
C GLY A 601 31.03 16.70 -0.38
N ILE A 602 30.93 16.08 0.80
CA ILE A 602 30.61 16.75 2.07
C ILE A 602 31.93 17.12 2.77
N GLN A 603 32.15 18.42 2.95
CA GLN A 603 33.30 18.92 3.72
C GLN A 603 33.00 18.82 5.21
N VAL A 604 33.94 18.24 5.98
CA VAL A 604 33.83 18.08 7.43
C VAL A 604 34.85 18.98 8.12
N GLU A 605 34.38 19.93 8.94
CA GLU A 605 35.20 20.86 9.72
C GLU A 605 34.93 20.65 11.23
N GLY A 606 35.97 20.63 12.07
CA GLY A 606 35.83 20.46 13.53
C GLY A 606 36.14 19.03 14.01
N ASP A 607 35.48 18.58 15.08
CA ASP A 607 35.68 17.26 15.68
C ASP A 607 34.89 16.18 14.93
N ALA A 608 35.52 15.54 13.95
CA ALA A 608 34.92 14.48 13.16
C ALA A 608 34.53 13.22 13.98
N SER A 609 35.05 13.04 15.21
CA SER A 609 34.68 11.89 16.06
C SER A 609 33.20 11.91 16.47
N VAL A 610 32.56 13.09 16.45
CA VAL A 610 31.12 13.30 16.68
C VAL A 610 30.27 12.45 15.73
N LEU A 611 30.69 12.31 14.48
CA LEU A 611 29.94 11.55 13.48
C LEU A 611 29.98 10.04 13.78
N GLY A 612 31.13 9.54 14.26
CA GLY A 612 31.27 8.17 14.73
C GLY A 612 30.47 7.88 16.00
N ARG A 613 30.41 8.84 16.93
CA ARG A 613 29.56 8.76 18.13
C ARG A 613 28.08 8.74 17.79
N LEU A 614 27.65 9.59 16.84
CA LEU A 614 26.28 9.54 16.32
C LEU A 614 25.99 8.20 15.66
N ALA A 615 26.88 7.70 14.79
CA ALA A 615 26.73 6.40 14.13
C ALA A 615 26.61 5.23 15.12
N ALA A 616 27.36 5.28 16.23
CA ALA A 616 27.36 4.22 17.25
C ALA A 616 26.03 4.10 18.02
N VAL A 617 25.15 5.09 17.91
CA VAL A 617 23.82 5.09 18.55
C VAL A 617 22.66 5.00 17.56
N LEU A 618 22.93 4.80 16.27
CA LEU A 618 21.90 4.51 15.28
C LEU A 618 21.54 3.02 15.27
N ASP A 619 20.25 2.75 15.12
CA ASP A 619 19.65 1.42 14.98
C ASP A 619 18.68 1.46 13.80
N ALA A 620 19.09 0.85 12.68
CA ALA A 620 18.33 0.87 11.42
C ALA A 620 17.08 -0.05 11.43
N GLY A 621 16.88 -0.80 12.52
CA GLY A 621 15.84 -1.81 12.62
C GLY A 621 16.14 -3.09 11.82
N ASP A 622 15.29 -4.09 12.00
CA ASP A 622 15.38 -5.38 11.30
C ASP A 622 14.32 -5.43 10.19
N GLN A 623 14.71 -5.65 8.94
CA GLN A 623 13.76 -5.76 7.81
C GLN A 623 12.98 -7.07 7.83
N ASP A 624 13.45 -8.08 8.56
CA ASP A 624 12.91 -9.43 8.55
C ASP A 624 12.44 -9.86 9.95
N PHE A 625 11.99 -8.91 10.79
CA PHE A 625 11.53 -9.24 12.15
C PHE A 625 10.39 -10.29 12.15
N PRO A 626 10.30 -11.13 13.20
CA PRO A 626 9.25 -12.13 13.33
C PRO A 626 7.87 -11.50 13.57
N ILE A 627 6.83 -12.07 12.95
CA ILE A 627 5.44 -11.61 13.10
C ILE A 627 4.59 -12.61 13.88
N VAL A 628 4.65 -13.90 13.50
CA VAL A 628 3.80 -14.96 14.04
C VAL A 628 4.44 -15.75 15.19
N THR A 629 5.63 -15.33 15.62
CA THR A 629 6.38 -15.85 16.77
C THR A 629 7.02 -14.68 17.53
N PRO A 630 7.45 -14.87 18.79
CA PRO A 630 8.14 -13.86 19.59
C PRO A 630 9.42 -13.31 18.97
#